data_AF-A0A2A2RA38-F1
#
_entry.id   AF-A0A2A2RA38-F1
#
_cell.length_a   1.000
_cell.length_b   1.000
_cell.length_c   1.000
_cell.angle_alpha   90.00
_cell.angle_beta   90.00
_cell.angle_gamma   90.00
#
_symmetry.space_group_name_H-M   'P 1'
#
loop_
_entity.id
_entity.type
_entity.pdbx_description
1 polymer ?
#
loop_
_entity_poly.entity_id
_entity_poly.type
_entity_poly.pdbx_seq_one_letter_code
_entity_poly.pdbx_strand_id
1 'polypeptide(L)'
;MAEPIFDGSTWETFPALELPGIKHGFSWRSAIPREELESRVPEFLERGGFPSERTIYGEQPHGNGVAVVKTVPPTRYAGVDAMVTALRQTPLVVRVADCGPVYFYDPVKQVIGLAHSGRKGTELNITSEVIRTLRENYDTNPGDLIVQLGPCIRPPHYEVPFAAMILQQARDAGVTQVHDCGRCTAATLPHYYSYRAEKGQTGRMWAVLMLA
;
A
#
# COMPACT_ATOMS: atom_id res chain seq x y z
N MET A 1 -20.28 6.43 18.86
CA MET A 1 -18.96 5.91 19.29
C MET A 1 -17.92 6.92 18.80
N ALA A 2 -16.94 7.28 19.62
CA ALA A 2 -15.88 8.19 19.17
C ALA A 2 -15.19 7.57 17.95
N GLU A 3 -15.02 8.35 16.89
CA GLU A 3 -14.43 7.89 15.64
C GLU A 3 -12.94 7.53 15.87
N PRO A 4 -12.41 6.46 15.27
CA PRO A 4 -11.06 5.99 15.52
C PRO A 4 -10.04 7.03 15.04
N ILE A 5 -9.37 7.68 15.99
CA ILE A 5 -8.20 8.51 15.76
C ILE A 5 -6.99 7.58 15.69
N PHE A 6 -6.26 7.59 14.57
CA PHE A 6 -5.03 6.81 14.44
C PHE A 6 -3.90 7.40 15.30
N ASP A 7 -3.41 6.59 16.23
CA ASP A 7 -2.28 6.88 17.14
C ASP A 7 -1.13 5.87 17.01
N GLY A 8 -1.21 4.98 16.00
CA GLY A 8 -0.26 3.91 15.74
C GLY A 8 -0.53 2.58 16.47
N SER A 9 -1.49 2.53 17.40
CA SER A 9 -1.78 1.30 18.18
C SER A 9 -2.62 0.27 17.43
N THR A 10 -3.53 0.74 16.57
CA THR A 10 -4.46 -0.11 15.83
C THR A 10 -4.37 0.21 14.34
N TRP A 11 -4.20 -0.82 13.54
CA TRP A 11 -4.13 -0.74 12.08
C TRP A 11 -5.34 -1.45 11.47
N GLU A 12 -5.87 -0.90 10.40
CA GLU A 12 -6.89 -1.55 9.60
C GLU A 12 -6.29 -2.73 8.84
N THR A 13 -6.89 -3.91 8.99
CA THR A 13 -6.51 -5.13 8.28
C THR A 13 -7.55 -5.47 7.21
N PHE A 14 -7.25 -6.50 6.42
CA PHE A 14 -8.07 -6.99 5.32
C PHE A 14 -8.09 -8.51 5.40
N PRO A 15 -9.26 -9.16 5.40
CA PRO A 15 -9.37 -10.61 5.58
C PRO A 15 -8.51 -11.44 4.63
N ALA A 16 -8.33 -10.97 3.39
CA ALA A 16 -7.50 -11.66 2.38
C ALA A 16 -6.01 -11.76 2.75
N LEU A 17 -5.54 -10.91 3.66
CA LEU A 17 -4.14 -10.86 4.09
C LEU A 17 -3.96 -11.26 5.56
N GLU A 18 -5.03 -11.71 6.25
CA GLU A 18 -4.96 -12.25 7.61
C GLU A 18 -4.42 -13.70 7.57
N LEU A 19 -3.17 -13.81 7.13
CA LEU A 19 -2.49 -15.06 6.83
C LEU A 19 -1.21 -15.20 7.67
N PRO A 20 -0.81 -16.44 8.01
CA PRO A 20 0.45 -16.67 8.69
C PRO A 20 1.63 -16.23 7.82
N GLY A 21 2.69 -15.71 8.45
CA GLY A 21 3.94 -15.36 7.77
C GLY A 21 3.99 -13.94 7.18
N ILE A 22 2.88 -13.20 7.20
CA ILE A 22 2.84 -11.77 6.88
C ILE A 22 2.21 -10.96 8.00
N LYS A 23 2.50 -9.66 7.98
CA LYS A 23 1.83 -8.64 8.77
C LYS A 23 1.61 -7.44 7.88
N HIS A 24 0.40 -6.89 7.93
CA HIS A 24 0.04 -5.72 7.14
C HIS A 24 -0.81 -4.76 7.96
N GLY A 25 -0.98 -3.56 7.40
CA GLY A 25 -1.85 -2.56 7.98
C GLY A 25 -2.15 -1.44 7.00
N PHE A 26 -3.25 -0.76 7.27
CA PHE A 26 -3.59 0.53 6.70
C PHE A 26 -3.95 1.48 7.85
N SER A 27 -3.40 2.70 7.85
CA SER A 27 -3.71 3.67 8.90
C SER A 27 -5.01 4.41 8.61
N TRP A 28 -5.74 4.79 9.65
CA TRP A 28 -6.82 5.79 9.53
C TRP A 28 -6.28 7.22 9.57
N ARG A 29 -7.18 8.19 9.46
CA ARG A 29 -6.92 9.58 9.80
C ARG A 29 -6.43 9.69 11.25
N SER A 30 -5.44 10.53 11.47
CA SER A 30 -4.97 10.89 12.81
C SER A 30 -5.47 12.28 13.20
N ALA A 31 -5.59 12.52 14.50
CA ALA A 31 -5.84 13.85 15.07
C ALA A 31 -4.56 14.68 15.17
N ILE A 32 -3.40 14.07 14.95
CA ILE A 32 -2.11 14.77 14.93
C ILE A 32 -2.08 15.73 13.72
N PRO A 33 -1.63 16.99 13.90
CA PRO A 33 -1.52 17.96 12.81
C PRO A 33 -0.68 17.43 11.65
N ARG A 34 -1.07 17.74 10.42
CA ARG A 34 -0.44 17.18 9.21
C ARG A 34 1.07 17.47 9.11
N GLU A 35 1.50 18.62 9.65
CA GLU A 35 2.89 19.07 9.70
C GLU A 35 3.75 18.19 10.61
N GLU A 36 3.14 17.51 11.57
CA GLU A 36 3.81 16.63 12.52
C GLU A 36 3.71 15.16 12.13
N LEU A 37 2.68 14.76 11.37
CA LEU A 37 2.39 13.35 11.10
C LEU A 37 3.57 12.56 10.55
N GLU A 38 4.28 13.12 9.56
CA GLU A 38 5.36 12.40 8.89
C GLU A 38 6.52 12.05 9.83
N SER A 39 6.83 12.92 10.80
CA SER A 39 7.90 12.66 11.77
C SER A 39 7.52 11.60 12.81
N ARG A 40 6.21 11.33 12.98
CA ARG A 40 5.66 10.34 13.91
C ARG A 40 5.50 8.95 13.30
N VAL A 41 5.66 8.79 12.00
CA VAL A 41 5.49 7.50 11.31
C VAL A 41 6.37 6.39 11.90
N PRO A 42 7.67 6.61 12.22
CA PRO A 42 8.48 5.58 12.87
C PRO A 42 7.87 5.08 14.19
N GLU A 43 7.37 5.99 15.03
CA GLU A 43 6.71 5.64 16.29
C GLU A 43 5.43 4.82 16.06
N PHE A 44 4.64 5.17 15.04
CA PHE A 44 3.43 4.41 14.71
C PHE A 44 3.73 3.01 14.19
N LEU A 45 4.80 2.85 13.41
CA LEU A 45 5.27 1.56 12.94
C LEU A 45 5.71 0.69 14.12
N GLU A 46 6.52 1.23 15.03
CA GLU A 46 6.95 0.52 16.25
C GLU A 46 5.77 0.06 17.11
N ARG A 47 4.81 0.95 17.37
CA ARG A 47 3.56 0.60 18.09
C ARG A 47 2.75 -0.46 17.38
N GLY A 48 2.73 -0.41 16.05
CA GLY A 48 2.13 -1.42 15.20
C GLY A 48 2.92 -2.72 15.15
N GLY A 49 4.10 -2.81 15.77
CA GLY A 49 5.02 -3.94 15.73
C GLY A 49 5.63 -4.18 14.36
N PHE A 50 6.00 -3.10 13.68
CA PHE A 50 6.81 -3.06 12.46
C PHE A 50 8.15 -2.40 12.80
N PRO A 51 9.31 -3.06 12.60
CA PRO A 51 10.62 -2.50 12.93
C PRO A 51 10.92 -1.27 12.06
N SER A 52 10.85 -0.10 12.68
CA SER A 52 10.94 1.20 11.99
C SER A 52 12.33 1.43 11.40
N GLU A 53 13.37 0.89 12.03
CA GLU A 53 14.77 0.97 11.61
C GLU A 53 15.07 0.15 10.35
N ARG A 54 14.19 -0.79 10.00
CA ARG A 54 14.28 -1.64 8.80
C ARG A 54 13.26 -1.29 7.73
N THR A 55 12.52 -0.20 7.91
CA THR A 55 11.44 0.19 7.01
C THR A 55 11.97 0.76 5.69
N ILE A 56 11.31 0.37 4.60
CA ILE A 56 11.60 0.82 3.24
C ILE A 56 10.42 1.62 2.70
N TYR A 57 10.72 2.77 2.11
CA TYR A 57 9.79 3.67 1.47
C TYR A 57 10.11 3.85 -0.03
N GLY A 58 9.12 4.21 -0.84
CA GLY A 58 9.32 4.80 -2.17
C GLY A 58 9.25 6.33 -2.14
N GLU A 59 9.86 7.00 -3.11
CA GLU A 59 9.69 8.44 -3.32
C GLU A 59 8.26 8.80 -3.78
N GLN A 60 7.63 7.90 -4.53
CA GLN A 60 6.28 8.03 -5.08
C GLN A 60 6.07 9.22 -6.05
N PRO A 61 6.85 9.33 -7.14
CA PRO A 61 6.65 10.33 -8.19
C PRO A 61 5.41 10.10 -9.07
N HIS A 62 4.53 9.16 -8.71
CA HIS A 62 3.33 8.75 -9.46
C HIS A 62 3.69 8.10 -10.82
N GLY A 63 4.81 7.40 -10.88
CA GLY A 63 5.23 6.55 -11.99
C GLY A 63 4.83 5.09 -11.80
N ASN A 64 5.56 4.19 -12.46
CA ASN A 64 5.43 2.74 -12.34
C ASN A 64 6.75 2.04 -11.97
N GLY A 65 7.73 2.78 -11.45
CA GLY A 65 9.01 2.22 -11.01
C GLY A 65 8.83 1.27 -9.84
N VAL A 66 9.48 0.11 -9.90
CA VAL A 66 9.45 -0.94 -8.87
C VAL A 66 10.86 -1.22 -8.35
N ALA A 67 11.07 -1.10 -7.04
CA ALA A 67 12.33 -1.47 -6.40
C ALA A 67 12.32 -2.93 -5.92
N VAL A 68 13.41 -3.67 -6.14
CA VAL A 68 13.62 -5.00 -5.57
C VAL A 68 14.55 -4.89 -4.37
N VAL A 69 14.02 -5.10 -3.17
CA VAL A 69 14.77 -4.98 -1.91
C VAL A 69 15.40 -6.34 -1.57
N LYS A 70 16.70 -6.49 -1.80
CA LYS A 70 17.46 -7.73 -1.53
C LYS A 70 18.33 -7.68 -0.27
N THR A 71 18.70 -6.49 0.19
CA THR A 71 19.45 -6.22 1.43
C THR A 71 18.93 -4.90 2.04
N VAL A 72 19.34 -4.54 3.26
CA VAL A 72 18.99 -3.25 3.89
C VAL A 72 20.27 -2.43 3.97
N PRO A 73 20.53 -1.40 3.12
CA PRO A 73 19.83 -0.08 3.09
C PRO A 73 19.69 0.53 1.66
N PRO A 74 18.54 1.09 1.23
CA PRO A 74 18.16 2.47 1.56
C PRO A 74 16.77 2.55 2.18
N THR A 75 16.60 3.49 3.12
CA THR A 75 15.31 3.77 3.75
C THR A 75 14.29 4.29 2.73
N ARG A 76 14.71 4.99 1.69
CA ARG A 76 13.84 5.48 0.62
C ARG A 76 14.46 5.26 -0.76
N TYR A 77 13.73 4.59 -1.64
CA TYR A 77 14.11 4.43 -3.05
C TYR A 77 13.59 5.61 -3.88
N ALA A 78 14.49 6.22 -4.67
CA ALA A 78 14.14 7.29 -5.61
C ALA A 78 13.43 6.73 -6.84
N GLY A 79 12.52 7.51 -7.44
CA GLY A 79 11.90 7.18 -8.73
C GLY A 79 10.92 6.00 -8.72
N VAL A 80 10.59 5.43 -7.56
CA VAL A 80 9.71 4.26 -7.45
C VAL A 80 8.41 4.56 -6.71
N ASP A 81 7.37 3.85 -7.14
CA ASP A 81 6.04 3.86 -6.53
C ASP A 81 5.68 2.48 -5.96
N ALA A 82 6.50 1.45 -6.20
CA ALA A 82 6.33 0.14 -5.61
C ALA A 82 7.66 -0.48 -5.15
N MET A 83 7.58 -1.39 -4.20
CA MET A 83 8.70 -2.18 -3.70
C MET A 83 8.29 -3.65 -3.60
N VAL A 84 9.22 -4.56 -3.82
CA VAL A 84 9.06 -6.00 -3.62
C VAL A 84 10.22 -6.58 -2.81
N THR A 85 9.96 -7.59 -1.99
CA THR A 85 11.01 -8.23 -1.20
C THR A 85 10.65 -9.65 -0.73
N ALA A 86 11.70 -10.44 -0.45
CA ALA A 86 11.64 -11.69 0.30
C ALA A 86 12.23 -11.54 1.72
N LEU A 87 12.69 -10.35 2.10
CA LEU A 87 13.33 -10.12 3.39
C LEU A 87 12.29 -10.13 4.50
N ARG A 88 12.52 -10.99 5.51
CA ARG A 88 11.74 -10.96 6.77
C ARG A 88 12.06 -9.72 7.57
N GLN A 89 11.09 -9.31 8.39
CA GLN A 89 11.24 -8.19 9.32
C GLN A 89 11.67 -6.89 8.62
N THR A 90 11.20 -6.68 7.38
CA THR A 90 11.51 -5.52 6.52
C THR A 90 10.21 -4.90 6.01
N PRO A 91 9.62 -3.93 6.74
CA PRO A 91 8.36 -3.30 6.35
C PRO A 91 8.51 -2.51 5.06
N LEU A 92 7.63 -2.76 4.09
CA LEU A 92 7.42 -1.89 2.94
C LEU A 92 6.31 -0.90 3.29
N VAL A 93 6.52 0.40 3.03
CA VAL A 93 5.54 1.44 3.35
C VAL A 93 5.28 2.36 2.17
N VAL A 94 4.01 2.54 1.84
CA VAL A 94 3.56 3.57 0.88
C VAL A 94 2.57 4.51 1.55
N ARG A 95 2.63 5.79 1.19
CA ARG A 95 1.72 6.82 1.71
C ARG A 95 0.64 7.17 0.69
N VAL A 96 -0.59 7.40 1.13
CA VAL A 96 -1.71 7.72 0.24
C VAL A 96 -2.63 8.79 0.83
N ALA A 97 -3.28 9.54 -0.04
CA ALA A 97 -4.53 10.23 0.25
C ALA A 97 -5.27 10.26 -1.07
N ASP A 98 -6.21 9.32 -1.24
CA ASP A 98 -6.93 8.96 -2.47
C ASP A 98 -6.29 7.90 -3.39
N CYS A 99 -4.97 7.91 -3.63
CA CYS A 99 -4.34 6.86 -4.45
C CYS A 99 -4.52 5.45 -3.83
N GLY A 100 -4.56 4.41 -4.68
CA GLY A 100 -4.76 3.03 -4.24
C GLY A 100 -3.48 2.36 -3.74
N PRO A 101 -3.38 1.98 -2.45
CA PRO A 101 -2.34 1.06 -2.00
C PRO A 101 -2.69 -0.36 -2.44
N VAL A 102 -1.78 -1.02 -3.15
CA VAL A 102 -1.97 -2.38 -3.66
C VAL A 102 -0.96 -3.30 -3.00
N TYR A 103 -1.45 -4.29 -2.27
CA TYR A 103 -0.68 -5.28 -1.55
C TYR A 103 -0.59 -6.55 -2.39
N PHE A 104 0.60 -7.16 -2.44
CA PHE A 104 0.89 -8.38 -3.17
C PHE A 104 1.55 -9.36 -2.20
N TYR A 105 1.06 -10.59 -2.16
CA TYR A 105 1.67 -11.66 -1.38
C TYR A 105 1.69 -12.96 -2.16
N ASP A 106 2.85 -13.57 -2.26
CA ASP A 106 3.05 -14.94 -2.73
C ASP A 106 3.34 -15.83 -1.52
N PRO A 107 2.37 -16.65 -1.08
CA PRO A 107 2.56 -17.57 0.04
C PRO A 107 3.48 -18.75 -0.29
N VAL A 108 3.65 -19.10 -1.57
CA VAL A 108 4.49 -20.23 -2.00
C VAL A 108 5.96 -19.83 -1.96
N LYS A 109 6.29 -18.67 -2.54
CA LYS A 109 7.67 -18.15 -2.59
C LYS A 109 8.03 -17.32 -1.35
N GLN A 110 7.04 -16.99 -0.51
CA GLN A 110 7.20 -16.13 0.67
C GLN A 110 7.79 -14.77 0.29
N VAL A 111 7.18 -14.12 -0.71
CA VAL A 111 7.57 -12.79 -1.17
C VAL A 111 6.39 -11.83 -1.16
N ILE A 112 6.68 -10.56 -0.90
CA ILE A 112 5.67 -9.51 -0.80
C ILE A 112 5.97 -8.37 -1.77
N GLY A 113 4.93 -7.61 -2.11
CA GLY A 113 5.03 -6.34 -2.80
C GLY A 113 4.04 -5.33 -2.26
N LEU A 114 4.39 -4.06 -2.29
CA LEU A 114 3.50 -2.96 -1.94
C LEU A 114 3.65 -1.82 -2.92
N ALA A 115 2.53 -1.37 -3.50
CA ALA A 115 2.51 -0.34 -4.54
C ALA A 115 1.58 0.83 -4.20
N HIS A 116 2.02 2.02 -4.57
CA HIS A 116 1.21 3.22 -4.66
C HIS A 116 0.68 3.37 -6.09
N SER A 117 -0.62 3.21 -6.29
CA SER A 117 -1.27 3.31 -7.59
C SER A 117 -2.30 4.42 -7.61
N GLY A 118 -1.86 5.64 -7.94
CA GLY A 118 -2.74 6.75 -8.33
C GLY A 118 -3.14 6.67 -9.80
N ARG A 119 -3.88 7.66 -10.30
CA ARG A 119 -4.30 7.73 -11.72
C ARG A 119 -3.14 7.45 -12.70
N LYS A 120 -2.05 8.22 -12.60
CA LYS A 120 -0.91 8.10 -13.52
C LYS A 120 -0.21 6.74 -13.40
N GLY A 121 0.00 6.23 -12.18
CA GLY A 121 0.59 4.91 -11.95
C GLY A 121 -0.29 3.78 -12.50
N THR A 122 -1.62 3.91 -12.38
CA THR A 122 -2.57 2.97 -12.98
C THR A 122 -2.55 3.05 -14.51
N GLU A 123 -2.53 4.25 -15.11
CA GLU A 123 -2.39 4.43 -16.57
C GLU A 123 -1.08 3.82 -17.10
N LEU A 124 -0.01 3.86 -16.30
CA LEU A 124 1.30 3.23 -16.58
C LEU A 124 1.36 1.74 -16.18
N ASN A 125 0.24 1.17 -15.74
CA ASN A 125 0.09 -0.23 -15.35
C ASN A 125 1.08 -0.73 -14.28
N ILE A 126 1.26 0.04 -13.21
CA ILE A 126 2.17 -0.35 -12.10
C ILE A 126 1.81 -1.71 -11.49
N THR A 127 0.53 -2.10 -11.49
CA THR A 127 0.09 -3.40 -10.97
C THR A 127 0.74 -4.56 -11.73
N SER A 128 0.67 -4.55 -13.07
CA SER A 128 1.33 -5.58 -13.87
C SER A 128 2.86 -5.49 -13.77
N GLU A 129 3.44 -4.30 -13.61
CA GLU A 129 4.89 -4.14 -13.42
C GLU A 129 5.38 -4.77 -12.11
N VAL A 130 4.62 -4.66 -11.01
CA VAL A 130 4.94 -5.34 -9.76
C VAL A 130 4.89 -6.86 -9.95
N ILE A 131 3.83 -7.37 -10.57
CA ILE A 131 3.68 -8.81 -10.83
C ILE A 131 4.83 -9.30 -11.72
N ARG A 132 5.15 -8.60 -12.81
CA ARG A 132 6.30 -8.91 -13.67
C ARG A 132 7.60 -8.96 -12.88
N THR A 133 7.84 -7.97 -12.02
CA THR A 133 9.05 -7.90 -11.19
C THR A 133 9.14 -9.07 -10.21
N LEU A 134 8.01 -9.48 -9.60
CA LEU A 134 7.93 -10.66 -8.72
C LEU A 134 8.27 -11.95 -9.49
N ARG A 135 7.70 -12.12 -10.69
CA ARG A 135 8.00 -13.28 -11.56
C ARG A 135 9.49 -13.35 -11.89
N GLU A 136 10.07 -12.24 -12.35
CA GLU A 136 11.46 -12.21 -12.82
C GLU A 136 12.49 -12.39 -11.71
N ASN A 137 12.19 -11.93 -10.48
CA ASN A 137 13.17 -11.93 -9.38
C ASN A 137 12.98 -13.08 -8.38
N TYR A 138 11.77 -13.63 -8.28
CA TYR A 138 11.42 -14.62 -7.26
C TYR A 138 10.71 -15.85 -7.84
N ASP A 139 10.56 -15.92 -9.17
CA ASP A 139 9.87 -17.02 -9.86
C ASP A 139 8.42 -17.20 -9.37
N THR A 140 7.82 -16.11 -8.89
CA THR A 140 6.41 -16.06 -8.50
C THR A 140 5.54 -16.47 -9.68
N ASN A 141 4.58 -17.34 -9.43
CA ASN A 141 3.52 -17.64 -10.38
C ASN A 141 2.32 -16.72 -10.06
N PRO A 142 1.81 -15.93 -11.03
CA PRO A 142 0.67 -15.04 -10.78
C PRO A 142 -0.56 -15.76 -10.21
N GLY A 143 -0.77 -17.03 -10.57
CA GLY A 143 -1.87 -17.83 -10.05
C GLY A 143 -1.83 -18.06 -8.53
N ASP A 144 -0.63 -17.98 -7.92
CA ASP A 144 -0.41 -18.14 -6.49
C ASP A 144 -0.47 -16.80 -5.73
N LEU A 145 -0.47 -15.67 -6.43
CA LEU A 145 -0.53 -14.35 -5.80
C LEU A 145 -1.89 -14.07 -5.18
N ILE A 146 -1.84 -13.42 -4.02
CA ILE A 146 -2.95 -12.71 -3.40
C ILE A 146 -2.71 -11.23 -3.60
N VAL A 147 -3.64 -10.56 -4.27
CA VAL A 147 -3.62 -9.11 -4.50
C VAL A 147 -4.79 -8.47 -3.76
N GLN A 148 -4.49 -7.47 -2.92
CA GLN A 148 -5.48 -6.72 -2.16
C GLN A 148 -5.35 -5.24 -2.46
N LEU A 149 -6.46 -4.60 -2.86
CA LEU A 149 -6.56 -3.14 -2.97
C LEU A 149 -7.12 -2.55 -1.66
N GLY A 150 -6.37 -1.65 -1.03
CA GLY A 150 -6.83 -0.90 0.15
C GLY A 150 -7.73 0.30 -0.19
N PRO A 151 -8.09 1.12 0.81
CA PRO A 151 -8.96 2.27 0.60
C PRO A 151 -8.38 3.28 -0.40
N CYS A 152 -9.20 3.75 -1.34
CA CYS A 152 -8.81 4.71 -2.38
C CYS A 152 -10.02 5.49 -2.89
N ILE A 153 -9.81 6.59 -3.61
CA ILE A 153 -10.93 7.38 -4.15
C ILE A 153 -11.60 6.65 -5.32
N ARG A 154 -12.92 6.80 -5.41
CA ARG A 154 -13.78 6.07 -6.35
C ARG A 154 -14.89 6.98 -6.87
N PRO A 155 -15.57 6.61 -7.98
CA PRO A 155 -16.85 7.21 -8.33
C PRO A 155 -17.85 7.14 -7.15
N PRO A 156 -18.70 8.16 -6.97
CA PRO A 156 -18.81 9.38 -7.77
C PRO A 156 -17.80 10.50 -7.38
N HIS A 157 -16.96 10.30 -6.37
CA HIS A 157 -16.03 11.33 -5.87
C HIS A 157 -14.81 11.56 -6.77
N TYR A 158 -14.51 10.60 -7.64
CA TYR A 158 -13.56 10.75 -8.73
C TYR A 158 -14.02 9.99 -9.97
N GLU A 159 -13.98 10.65 -11.11
CA GLU A 159 -14.50 10.14 -12.38
C GLU A 159 -13.66 9.02 -12.98
N VAL A 160 -12.37 8.97 -12.67
CA VAL A 160 -11.46 7.93 -13.19
C VAL A 160 -11.59 6.67 -12.35
N PRO A 161 -12.02 5.52 -12.91
CA PRO A 161 -12.27 4.29 -12.16
C PRO A 161 -10.97 3.50 -11.95
N PHE A 162 -9.89 4.15 -11.48
CA PHE A 162 -8.59 3.50 -11.38
C PHE A 162 -8.59 2.31 -10.40
N ALA A 163 -9.47 2.30 -9.39
CA ALA A 163 -9.67 1.14 -8.54
C ALA A 163 -10.07 -0.12 -9.35
N ALA A 164 -11.05 0.01 -10.25
CA ALA A 164 -11.47 -1.08 -11.12
C ALA A 164 -10.35 -1.47 -12.11
N MET A 165 -9.63 -0.47 -12.65
CA MET A 165 -8.50 -0.71 -13.55
C MET A 165 -7.37 -1.48 -12.86
N ILE A 166 -7.00 -1.13 -11.62
CA ILE A 166 -5.99 -1.85 -10.81
C ILE A 166 -6.37 -3.33 -10.67
N LEU A 167 -7.63 -3.60 -10.30
CA LEU A 167 -8.11 -4.97 -10.11
C LEU A 167 -8.09 -5.74 -11.43
N GLN A 168 -8.47 -5.10 -12.54
CA GLN A 168 -8.43 -5.70 -13.87
C GLN A 168 -6.99 -6.01 -14.31
N GLN A 169 -6.05 -5.09 -14.09
CA GLN A 169 -4.62 -5.29 -14.39
C GLN A 169 -4.03 -6.48 -13.65
N ALA A 170 -4.45 -6.73 -12.40
CA ALA A 170 -4.04 -7.93 -11.67
C ALA A 170 -4.61 -9.21 -12.31
N ARG A 171 -5.88 -9.20 -12.69
CA ARG A 171 -6.54 -10.35 -13.37
C ARG A 171 -5.90 -10.65 -14.72
N ASP A 172 -5.67 -9.62 -15.52
CA ASP A 172 -5.04 -9.74 -16.85
C ASP A 172 -3.61 -10.28 -16.75
N ALA A 173 -2.91 -9.99 -15.64
CA ALA A 173 -1.59 -10.54 -15.34
C ALA A 173 -1.62 -12.00 -14.82
N GLY A 174 -2.81 -12.61 -14.71
CA GLY A 174 -2.98 -14.01 -14.32
C GLY A 174 -3.26 -14.25 -12.83
N VAL A 175 -3.53 -13.19 -12.05
CA VAL A 175 -3.85 -13.34 -10.62
C VAL A 175 -5.28 -13.84 -10.45
N THR A 176 -5.43 -14.93 -9.70
CA THR A 176 -6.73 -15.56 -9.42
C THR A 176 -7.39 -15.01 -8.16
N GLN A 177 -6.59 -14.63 -7.15
CA GLN A 177 -7.04 -14.09 -5.87
C GLN A 177 -6.85 -12.56 -5.83
N VAL A 178 -7.85 -11.83 -6.33
CA VAL A 178 -7.83 -10.35 -6.33
C VAL A 178 -9.00 -9.83 -5.52
N HIS A 179 -8.68 -9.07 -4.49
CA HIS A 179 -9.57 -8.57 -3.46
C HIS A 179 -9.59 -7.04 -3.43
N ASP A 180 -10.74 -6.49 -3.08
CA ASP A 180 -10.96 -5.06 -2.94
C ASP A 180 -11.65 -4.79 -1.61
N CYS A 181 -11.14 -3.86 -0.81
CA CYS A 181 -11.83 -3.44 0.41
C CYS A 181 -13.10 -2.63 0.13
N GLY A 182 -13.26 -2.09 -1.09
CA GLY A 182 -14.46 -1.37 -1.55
C GLY A 182 -14.65 0.02 -0.94
N ARG A 183 -13.71 0.51 -0.13
CA ARG A 183 -13.84 1.76 0.61
C ARG A 183 -13.34 2.97 -0.17
N CYS A 184 -14.13 4.05 -0.13
CA CYS A 184 -13.83 5.33 -0.76
C CYS A 184 -13.30 6.34 0.27
N THR A 185 -12.06 6.81 0.10
CA THR A 185 -11.42 7.78 1.01
C THR A 185 -12.18 9.10 1.11
N ALA A 186 -12.72 9.59 -0.01
CA ALA A 186 -13.50 10.81 -0.07
C ALA A 186 -14.92 10.68 0.51
N ALA A 187 -15.44 9.47 0.70
CA ALA A 187 -16.80 9.25 1.21
C ALA A 187 -16.87 9.34 2.74
N THR A 188 -15.75 9.13 3.43
CA THR A 188 -15.70 9.06 4.90
C THR A 188 -14.50 9.81 5.45
N LEU A 189 -14.52 11.15 5.30
CA LEU A 189 -13.45 12.03 5.77
C LEU A 189 -13.07 11.88 7.25
N PRO A 190 -13.98 11.53 8.18
CA PRO A 190 -13.56 11.29 9.56
C PRO A 190 -12.57 10.13 9.71
N HIS A 191 -12.65 9.11 8.84
CA HIS A 191 -11.76 7.94 8.88
C HIS A 191 -10.55 8.06 7.95
N TYR A 192 -10.65 8.86 6.89
CA TYR A 192 -9.63 8.90 5.83
C TYR A 192 -9.29 10.35 5.45
N TYR A 193 -8.01 10.59 5.15
CA TYR A 193 -7.58 11.78 4.41
C TYR A 193 -7.97 11.62 2.93
N SER A 194 -8.41 12.72 2.31
CA SER A 194 -8.72 12.76 0.89
C SER A 194 -8.17 14.04 0.26
N TYR A 195 -7.19 13.90 -0.61
CA TYR A 195 -6.58 15.03 -1.32
C TYR A 195 -7.62 15.79 -2.15
N ARG A 196 -8.49 15.08 -2.85
CA ARG A 196 -9.54 15.64 -3.70
C ARG A 196 -10.60 16.37 -2.88
N ALA A 197 -11.16 15.71 -1.85
CA ALA A 197 -12.22 16.31 -1.05
C ALA A 197 -11.73 17.51 -0.22
N GLU A 198 -10.49 17.46 0.27
CA GLU A 198 -9.88 18.49 1.09
C GLU A 198 -9.01 19.47 0.28
N LYS A 199 -9.15 19.48 -1.06
CA LYS A 199 -8.53 20.45 -1.97
C LYS A 199 -7.01 20.59 -1.78
N GLY A 200 -6.34 19.46 -1.58
CA GLY A 200 -4.90 19.35 -1.38
C GLY A 200 -4.39 19.70 0.02
N GLN A 201 -5.25 20.19 0.91
CA GLN A 201 -4.88 20.62 2.25
C GLN A 201 -5.09 19.51 3.28
N THR A 202 -4.46 18.35 3.09
CA THR A 202 -4.70 17.16 3.90
C THR A 202 -3.44 16.38 4.28
N GLY A 203 -3.55 15.54 5.30
CA GLY A 203 -2.53 14.57 5.71
C GLY A 203 -2.43 13.37 4.77
N ARG A 204 -1.80 12.29 5.22
CA ARG A 204 -1.67 11.03 4.49
C ARG A 204 -2.02 9.87 5.40
N MET A 205 -2.50 8.79 4.81
CA MET A 205 -2.51 7.46 5.41
C MET A 205 -1.27 6.69 4.98
N TRP A 206 -0.92 5.65 5.73
CA TRP A 206 0.17 4.73 5.43
C TRP A 206 -0.38 3.32 5.26
N ALA A 207 0.03 2.68 4.18
CA ALA A 207 -0.09 1.24 3.98
C ALA A 207 1.25 0.61 4.32
N VAL A 208 1.23 -0.50 5.04
CA VAL A 208 2.43 -1.25 5.43
C VAL A 208 2.24 -2.74 5.19
N LEU A 209 3.28 -3.42 4.70
CA LEU A 209 3.32 -4.87 4.52
C LEU A 209 4.71 -5.40 4.84
N MET A 210 4.77 -6.51 5.57
CA MET A 210 6.01 -7.13 6.02
C MET A 210 5.87 -8.66 6.06
N LEU A 211 6.94 -9.38 5.73
CA LEU A 211 7.08 -10.80 6.07
C LEU A 211 7.48 -10.94 7.54
N ALA A 212 6.71 -11.68 8.31
CA ALA A 212 6.98 -11.95 9.73
C ALA A 212 8.20 -12.88 9.91
#